data_AF-A0A812SNQ1-F1
#
_entry.id   AF-A0A812SNQ1-F1
#
_cell.length_a   1.000
_cell.length_b   1.000
_cell.length_c   1.000
_cell.angle_alpha   90.00
_cell.angle_beta   90.00
_cell.angle_gamma   90.00
#
_symmetry.space_group_name_H-M   'P 1'
#
loop_
_entity.id
_entity.type
_entity.pdbx_description
1 polymer ?
#
loop_
_entity_poly.entity_id
_entity_poly.type
_entity_poly.pdbx_seq_one_letter_code
_entity_poly.pdbx_strand_id
1 'polypeptide(L)'
;LWPRRQEAEKETFTDQHGRSQTALVTLEEYQMLKTDSSGSKGMHIISVSHCWEAEQHPDPFGSQSRRLAEQLQRESKWLGLDMWCFVDFMSLPQHGRTTEEEAFFRKAVASMHVLYAHRSVEKVIIL
;
A
#
# COMPACT_ATOMS: atom_id res chain seq x y z
N LEU A 1 -4.08 -12.51 -5.96
CA LEU A 1 -5.11 -11.69 -5.28
C LEU A 1 -4.39 -10.77 -4.31
N TRP A 2 -5.03 -9.72 -3.82
CA TRP A 2 -4.43 -8.94 -2.74
C TRP A 2 -4.36 -9.78 -1.47
N PRO A 3 -3.18 -9.97 -0.85
CA PRO A 3 -3.12 -10.62 0.45
C PRO A 3 -3.78 -9.74 1.51
N ARG A 4 -4.36 -10.35 2.54
CA ARG A 4 -4.74 -9.60 3.75
C ARG A 4 -3.48 -9.00 4.37
N ARG A 5 -3.60 -7.89 5.10
CA ARG A 5 -2.46 -7.28 5.82
C ARG A 5 -1.66 -8.29 6.65
N GLN A 6 -2.31 -9.24 7.32
CA GLN A 6 -1.64 -10.28 8.11
C GLN A 6 -0.94 -11.36 7.26
N GLU A 7 -1.45 -11.64 6.06
CA GLU A 7 -0.84 -12.59 5.12
C GLU A 7 0.39 -11.95 4.46
N ALA A 8 0.30 -10.67 4.12
CA ALA A 8 1.38 -9.89 3.51
C ALA A 8 2.66 -9.85 4.35
N GLU A 9 2.59 -10.02 5.67
CA GLU A 9 3.77 -10.11 6.56
C GLU A 9 4.67 -11.31 6.24
N LYS A 10 4.09 -12.36 5.65
CA LYS A 10 4.78 -13.60 5.33
C LYS A 10 5.17 -13.68 3.86
N GLU A 11 4.67 -12.75 3.05
CA GLU A 11 4.95 -12.72 1.62
C GLU A 11 6.26 -11.96 1.34
N THR A 12 7.07 -12.56 0.48
CA THR A 12 8.29 -11.94 -0.02
C THR A 12 8.41 -12.16 -1.53
N PHE A 13 9.10 -11.24 -2.19
CA PHE A 13 9.44 -11.33 -3.60
C PHE A 13 10.94 -11.14 -3.79
N THR A 14 11.46 -11.62 -4.91
CA THR A 14 12.87 -11.44 -5.27
C THR A 14 13.02 -10.16 -6.07
N ASP A 15 13.86 -9.24 -5.60
CA ASP A 15 14.19 -8.03 -6.33
C ASP A 15 15.14 -8.32 -7.52
N GLN A 16 15.42 -7.28 -8.32
CA GLN A 16 16.33 -7.36 -9.46
C GLN A 16 17.78 -7.78 -9.11
N HIS A 17 18.15 -7.73 -7.83
CA HIS A 17 19.45 -8.15 -7.31
C HIS A 17 19.42 -9.54 -6.66
N GLY A 18 18.31 -10.27 -6.77
CA GLY A 18 18.16 -11.60 -6.18
C GLY A 18 17.87 -11.59 -4.67
N ARG A 19 17.59 -10.42 -4.06
CA ARG A 19 17.33 -10.31 -2.63
C ARG A 19 15.85 -10.55 -2.35
N SER A 20 15.55 -11.30 -1.29
CA SER A 20 14.19 -11.42 -0.78
C SER A 20 13.77 -10.10 -0.12
N GLN A 21 12.62 -9.55 -0.52
CA GLN A 21 12.07 -8.28 -0.06
C GLN A 21 10.57 -8.44 0.26
N THR A 22 10.08 -7.67 1.22
CA THR A 22 8.63 -7.57 1.49
C THR A 22 8.04 -6.39 0.71
N ALA A 23 6.75 -6.47 0.40
CA ALA A 23 6.00 -5.35 -0.18
C ALA A 23 5.50 -4.35 0.87
N LEU A 24 5.60 -4.69 2.16
CA LEU A 24 5.23 -3.81 3.25
C LEU A 24 6.32 -2.77 3.49
N VAL A 25 5.88 -1.54 3.74
CA VAL A 25 6.76 -0.41 4.04
C VAL A 25 6.76 -0.14 5.53
N THR A 26 7.95 -0.01 6.10
CA THR A 26 8.20 0.29 7.51
C THR A 26 8.34 1.79 7.76
N LEU A 27 8.17 2.20 9.02
CA LEU A 27 8.38 3.60 9.41
C LEU A 27 9.85 3.99 9.25
N GLU A 28 10.75 3.06 9.54
CA GLU A 28 12.20 3.21 9.42
C GLU A 28 12.60 3.48 7.97
N GLU A 29 12.08 2.71 7.00
CA GLU A 29 12.31 2.95 5.57
C GLU A 29 11.83 4.34 5.14
N TYR A 30 10.65 4.76 5.61
CA TYR A 30 10.13 6.10 5.32
C TYR A 30 11.03 7.21 5.88
N GLN A 31 11.54 7.03 7.10
CA GLN A 31 12.44 7.99 7.74
C GLN A 31 13.77 8.08 7.02
N MET A 32 14.34 6.94 6.61
CA MET A 32 15.61 6.90 5.85
C MET A 32 15.49 7.67 4.54
N LEU A 33 14.39 7.51 3.80
CA LEU A 33 14.14 8.26 2.57
C LEU A 33 14.01 9.77 2.79
N LYS A 34 13.46 10.20 3.94
CA LYS A 34 13.38 11.62 4.28
C LYS A 34 14.73 12.25 4.63
N THR A 35 15.63 11.46 5.23
CA THR A 35 16.94 11.95 5.66
C THR A 35 17.96 11.96 4.52
N ASP A 36 17.75 11.14 3.48
CA ASP A 36 18.63 11.09 2.33
C ASP A 36 18.50 12.38 1.50
N SER A 37 19.40 13.32 1.79
CA SER A 37 19.42 14.67 1.22
C SER A 37 20.04 14.71 -0.19
N SER A 38 20.35 13.55 -0.77
CA SER A 38 21.14 13.39 -2.00
C SER A 38 20.42 13.77 -3.30
N GLY A 39 19.31 14.50 -3.23
CA GLY A 39 18.55 14.93 -4.41
C GLY A 39 17.68 13.81 -5.02
N SER A 40 17.39 12.76 -4.24
CA SER A 40 16.40 11.74 -4.61
C SER A 40 15.06 12.43 -4.89
N LYS A 41 14.49 12.16 -6.05
CA LYS A 41 13.11 12.56 -6.33
C LYS A 41 12.24 11.92 -5.25
N GLY A 42 11.40 12.71 -4.59
CA GLY A 42 10.63 12.27 -3.43
C GLY A 42 9.83 10.99 -3.70
N MET A 43 9.64 10.16 -2.68
CA MET A 43 8.80 8.97 -2.78
C MET A 43 7.34 9.37 -2.91
N HIS A 44 6.68 8.86 -3.94
CA HIS A 44 5.29 9.20 -4.25
C HIS A 44 4.34 8.34 -3.43
N ILE A 45 3.52 8.96 -2.58
CA ILE A 45 2.48 8.24 -1.81
C ILE A 45 1.17 8.33 -2.57
N ILE A 46 0.63 7.16 -2.91
CA ILE A 46 -0.63 6.99 -3.63
C ILE A 46 -1.59 6.23 -2.74
N SER A 47 -2.85 6.65 -2.70
CA SER A 47 -3.89 5.90 -2.00
C SER A 47 -4.84 5.25 -2.99
N VAL A 48 -5.29 4.03 -2.67
CA VAL A 48 -6.15 3.23 -3.54
C VAL A 48 -7.51 3.06 -2.88
N SER A 49 -8.51 3.73 -3.45
CA SER A 49 -9.91 3.53 -3.11
C SER A 49 -10.50 2.46 -4.01
N HIS A 50 -11.13 1.45 -3.43
CA HIS A 50 -11.65 0.30 -4.15
C HIS A 50 -12.94 -0.19 -3.50
N CYS A 51 -13.79 -0.85 -4.28
CA CYS A 51 -15.02 -1.45 -3.77
C CYS A 51 -14.76 -2.86 -3.25
N TRP A 52 -15.57 -3.27 -2.26
CA TRP A 52 -15.63 -4.67 -1.84
C TRP A 52 -16.58 -5.44 -2.77
N GLU A 53 -16.04 -6.33 -3.60
CA GLU A 53 -16.84 -7.19 -4.50
C GLU A 53 -17.50 -8.37 -3.78
N ALA A 54 -16.95 -8.79 -2.63
CA ALA A 54 -17.54 -9.81 -1.77
C ALA A 54 -17.23 -9.52 -0.30
N GLU A 55 -18.03 -10.07 0.62
CA GLU A 55 -17.85 -9.90 2.07
C GLU A 55 -16.48 -10.39 2.57
N GLN A 56 -15.97 -11.48 2.00
CA GLN A 56 -14.74 -12.11 2.49
C GLN A 56 -13.47 -11.48 1.91
N HIS A 57 -13.57 -10.80 0.77
CA HIS A 57 -12.43 -10.30 0.03
C HIS A 57 -12.87 -9.21 -0.98
N PRO A 58 -12.14 -8.08 -1.08
CA PRO A 58 -12.56 -6.97 -1.94
C PRO A 58 -12.40 -7.25 -3.45
N ASP A 59 -11.45 -8.10 -3.83
CA ASP A 59 -11.18 -8.47 -5.23
C ASP A 59 -11.04 -10.00 -5.40
N PRO A 60 -12.10 -10.81 -5.24
CA PRO A 60 -12.02 -12.27 -5.25
C PRO A 60 -11.47 -12.87 -6.54
N PHE A 61 -11.59 -12.14 -7.66
CA PHE A 61 -11.18 -12.60 -8.99
C PHE A 61 -9.90 -11.93 -9.51
N GLY A 62 -9.33 -10.98 -8.76
CA GLY A 62 -8.08 -10.31 -9.15
C GLY A 62 -8.26 -9.25 -10.24
N SER A 63 -9.50 -8.77 -10.45
CA SER A 63 -9.82 -7.81 -11.49
C SER A 63 -9.29 -6.41 -11.14
N GLN A 64 -9.49 -5.98 -9.90
CA GLN A 64 -9.07 -4.67 -9.41
C GLN A 64 -7.55 -4.61 -9.25
N SER A 65 -6.94 -5.67 -8.70
CA SER A 65 -5.49 -5.81 -8.56
C SER A 65 -4.76 -5.76 -9.90
N ARG A 66 -5.30 -6.41 -10.94
CA ARG A 66 -4.74 -6.33 -12.30
C ARG A 66 -4.83 -4.93 -12.89
N ARG A 67 -6.01 -4.30 -12.78
CA ARG A 67 -6.22 -2.90 -13.24
C ARG A 67 -5.27 -1.93 -12.54
N LEU A 68 -5.08 -2.09 -11.23
CA LEU A 68 -4.14 -1.29 -10.45
C LEU A 68 -2.70 -1.50 -10.93
N ALA A 69 -2.25 -2.74 -11.11
CA ALA A 69 -0.90 -3.04 -11.57
C ALA A 69 -0.62 -2.45 -12.96
N GLU A 70 -1.55 -2.58 -13.90
CA GLU A 70 -1.45 -1.96 -15.23
C GLU A 70 -1.36 -0.43 -15.15
N GLN A 71 -2.15 0.19 -14.29
CA GLN A 71 -2.12 1.64 -14.10
C GLN A 71 -0.79 2.10 -13.47
N LEU A 72 -0.35 1.46 -12.39
CA LEU A 72 0.92 1.77 -11.74
C LEU A 72 2.11 1.54 -12.68
N GLN A 73 2.08 0.50 -13.52
CA GLN A 73 3.14 0.27 -14.50
C GLN A 73 3.22 1.41 -15.54
N ARG A 74 2.07 1.95 -15.99
CA ARG A 74 2.05 3.11 -16.88
C ARG A 74 2.57 4.37 -16.18
N GLU A 75 2.15 4.60 -14.94
CA GLU A 75 2.54 5.79 -14.16
C GLU A 75 4.03 5.75 -13.81
N SER A 76 4.54 4.62 -13.31
CA SER A 76 5.96 4.43 -13.01
C SER A 76 6.85 4.68 -14.22
N LYS A 77 6.47 4.14 -15.40
CA LYS A 77 7.21 4.37 -16.66
C LYS A 77 7.22 5.84 -17.08
N TRP A 78 6.11 6.55 -16.88
CA TRP A 78 5.99 7.95 -17.28
C TRP A 78 6.73 8.90 -16.34
N LEU A 79 6.66 8.62 -15.04
CA LEU A 79 7.28 9.45 -13.99
C LEU A 79 8.76 9.10 -13.77
N GLY A 80 9.16 7.85 -14.05
CA GLY A 80 10.50 7.33 -13.74
C GLY A 80 10.76 7.34 -12.24
N LEU A 81 9.77 6.92 -11.46
CA LEU A 81 9.68 7.11 -10.01
C LEU A 81 9.15 5.85 -9.31
N ASP A 82 9.64 5.65 -8.08
CA ASP A 82 9.10 4.68 -7.14
C ASP A 82 7.84 5.24 -6.47
N MET A 83 6.87 4.36 -6.23
CA MET A 83 5.57 4.73 -5.66
C MET A 83 5.22 3.78 -4.53
N TRP A 84 4.71 4.33 -3.45
CA TRP A 84 4.16 3.59 -2.33
C TRP A 84 2.65 3.69 -2.33
N CYS A 85 1.98 2.55 -2.32
CA CYS A 85 0.54 2.47 -2.38
C CYS A 85 -0.04 2.13 -1.00
N PHE A 86 -0.94 2.97 -0.52
CA PHE A 86 -1.84 2.63 0.57
C PHE A 86 -3.08 1.94 0.00
N VAL A 87 -3.25 0.65 0.30
CA VAL A 87 -4.43 -0.15 -0.04
C VAL A 87 -5.00 -0.64 1.28
N ASP A 88 -6.15 -0.11 1.72
CA ASP A 88 -6.64 -0.36 3.08
C ASP A 88 -6.71 -1.85 3.47
N PHE A 89 -7.11 -2.73 2.56
CA PHE A 89 -7.16 -4.17 2.76
C PHE A 89 -5.79 -4.81 3.04
N MET A 90 -4.76 -4.34 2.35
CA MET A 90 -3.38 -4.82 2.50
C MET A 90 -2.60 -4.08 3.58
N SER A 91 -3.03 -2.86 3.94
CA SER A 91 -2.30 -1.96 4.85
C SER A 91 -2.85 -1.98 6.27
N LEU A 92 -4.12 -2.34 6.48
CA LEU A 92 -4.78 -2.38 7.78
C LEU A 92 -5.14 -3.82 8.18
N PRO A 93 -5.11 -4.18 9.48
CA PRO A 93 -5.51 -5.52 9.93
C PRO A 93 -6.94 -5.89 9.50
N GLN A 94 -7.09 -7.07 8.89
CA GLN A 94 -8.38 -7.59 8.42
C GLN A 94 -9.03 -8.54 9.44
N HIS A 95 -10.28 -8.94 9.24
CA HIS A 95 -11.04 -9.81 10.16
C HIS A 95 -10.22 -11.02 10.67
N GLY A 96 -10.43 -11.37 11.96
CA GLY A 96 -9.55 -12.27 12.71
C GLY A 96 -8.46 -11.55 13.51
N ARG A 97 -8.71 -10.28 13.87
CA ARG A 97 -7.76 -9.39 14.54
C ARG A 97 -7.46 -9.83 15.98
N THR A 98 -6.20 -9.70 16.41
CA THR A 98 -5.84 -9.70 17.84
C THR A 98 -6.34 -8.42 18.53
N THR A 99 -6.24 -8.38 19.87
CA THR A 99 -6.58 -7.18 20.66
C THR A 99 -5.77 -5.96 20.24
N GLU A 100 -4.48 -6.16 19.96
CA GLU A 100 -3.55 -5.12 19.52
C GLU A 100 -3.93 -4.65 18.12
N GLU A 101 -4.16 -5.58 17.19
CA GLU A 101 -4.57 -5.29 15.82
C GLU A 101 -5.91 -4.53 15.76
N GLU A 102 -6.86 -4.87 16.64
CA GLU A 102 -8.13 -4.16 16.78
C GLU A 102 -7.91 -2.70 17.19
N ALA A 103 -7.02 -2.45 18.16
CA ALA A 103 -6.69 -1.10 18.59
C ALA A 103 -6.02 -0.29 17.46
N PHE A 104 -5.09 -0.91 16.73
CA PHE A 104 -4.46 -0.29 15.55
C PHE A 104 -5.47 0.03 14.45
N PHE A 105 -6.34 -0.93 14.11
CA PHE A 105 -7.36 -0.75 13.10
C PHE A 105 -8.31 0.41 13.43
N ARG A 106 -8.81 0.49 14.67
CA ARG A 106 -9.70 1.58 15.10
C ARG A 106 -9.05 2.94 14.96
N LYS A 107 -7.78 3.06 15.36
CA LYS A 107 -7.01 4.30 15.25
C LYS A 107 -6.83 4.71 13.78
N ALA A 108 -6.52 3.74 12.92
CA ALA A 108 -6.35 3.98 11.49
C ALA A 108 -7.66 4.43 10.82
N VAL A 109 -8.78 3.74 11.08
CA VAL A 109 -10.10 4.11 10.56
C VAL A 109 -10.53 5.50 11.04
N ALA A 110 -10.32 5.84 12.30
CA ALA A 110 -10.59 7.19 12.80
C ALA A 110 -9.74 8.28 12.11
N SER A 111 -8.58 7.89 11.56
CA SER A 111 -7.62 8.78 10.90
C SER A 111 -7.63 8.62 9.38
N MET A 112 -8.64 7.98 8.80
CA MET A 112 -8.65 7.61 7.37
C MET A 112 -8.55 8.84 6.44
N HIS A 113 -9.06 9.99 6.88
CA HIS A 113 -8.92 11.27 6.19
C HIS A 113 -7.45 11.66 5.92
N VAL A 114 -6.51 11.29 6.81
CA VAL A 114 -5.07 11.51 6.59
C VAL A 114 -4.59 10.71 5.39
N LEU A 115 -5.07 9.48 5.22
CA LEU A 115 -4.59 8.59 4.18
C LEU A 115 -5.17 8.94 2.80
N TYR A 116 -6.27 9.69 2.71
CA TYR A 116 -6.86 10.06 1.41
C TYR A 116 -6.80 11.55 1.08
N ALA A 117 -6.66 12.44 2.06
CA ALA A 117 -6.75 13.89 1.85
C ALA A 117 -5.53 14.67 2.36
N HIS A 118 -4.54 14.02 2.97
CA HIS A 118 -3.33 14.71 3.40
C HIS A 118 -2.53 15.18 2.18
N ARG A 119 -1.91 16.37 2.26
CA ARG A 119 -1.14 17.01 1.18
C ARG A 119 0.02 16.19 0.61
N SER A 120 0.49 15.19 1.36
CA SER A 120 1.56 14.28 0.94
C SER A 120 1.05 13.09 0.13
N VAL A 121 -0.27 12.87 0.11
CA VAL A 121 -0.91 11.92 -0.80
C VAL A 121 -1.06 12.64 -2.12
N GLU A 122 -0.32 12.19 -3.13
CA GLU A 122 -0.25 12.89 -4.40
C GLU A 122 -1.44 12.58 -5.29
N LYS A 123 -1.98 11.36 -5.14
CA LYS A 123 -3.07 10.87 -5.95
C LYS A 123 -3.88 9.83 -5.19
N VAL A 124 -5.18 9.85 -5.44
CA VAL A 124 -6.08 8.74 -5.11
C VAL A 124 -6.46 8.04 -6.40
N ILE A 125 -6.13 6.75 -6.51
CA ILE A 125 -6.60 5.88 -7.59
C ILE A 125 -7.92 5.26 -7.14
N ILE A 126 -8.93 5.34 -8.00
CA ILE A 126 -10.25 4.74 -7.78
C ILE A 126 -10.39 3.56 -8.76
N LEU A 127 -10.66 2.38 -8.23
CA LEU A 127 -10.80 1.13 -9.00
C LEU A 127 -12.27 0.75 -9.21
#